data_AF-K2HWY4-F1
#
_entry.id   AF-K2HWY4-F1
#
_cell.length_a   1.000
_cell.length_b   1.000
_cell.length_c   1.000
_cell.angle_alpha   90.00
_cell.angle_beta   90.00
_cell.angle_gamma   90.00
#
_symmetry.space_group_name_H-M   'P 1'
#
loop_
_entity.id
_entity.type
_entity.pdbx_description
1 polymer ?
#
loop_
_entity_poly.entity_id
_entity_poly.type
_entity_poly.pdbx_seq_one_letter_code
_entity_poly.pdbx_strand_id
1 'polypeptide(L)'
;MSMQCRHQPKEYYLIYREKFIDLYCKNKYEILQTILTFLREVTSDQIKEVLKIIFFDDDCYRNEILLGDFTLDLRRLHVETVLTLWVFLQESKKNPSVTAETIRMELQM
;
A
#
# COMPACT_ATOMS: atom_id res chain seq x y z
N MET A 1 -18.33 -3.72 30.17
CA MET A 1 -17.07 -3.06 29.75
C MET A 1 -16.42 -3.98 28.72
N SER A 2 -16.51 -3.64 27.44
CA SER A 2 -15.88 -4.43 26.38
C SER A 2 -14.37 -4.26 26.46
N MET A 3 -13.64 -5.35 26.70
CA MET A 3 -12.19 -5.36 26.52
C MET A 3 -11.91 -5.02 25.05
N GLN A 4 -11.41 -3.80 24.81
CA GLN A 4 -10.77 -3.48 23.54
C GLN A 4 -9.51 -4.37 23.48
N CYS A 5 -9.60 -5.50 22.79
CA CYS A 5 -8.42 -6.25 22.37
C CYS A 5 -7.57 -5.29 21.54
N ARG A 6 -6.47 -4.80 22.11
CA ARG A 6 -5.48 -4.03 21.36
C ARG A 6 -4.93 -4.97 20.30
N HIS A 7 -5.26 -4.71 19.04
CA HIS A 7 -4.63 -5.40 17.92
C HIS A 7 -3.14 -5.06 17.99
N GLN A 8 -2.30 -6.07 18.26
CA GLN A 8 -0.86 -5.93 18.14
C GLN A 8 -0.48 -6.35 16.73
N PRO A 9 0.15 -5.45 15.95
CA PRO A 9 0.71 -5.81 14.65
C PRO A 9 1.64 -7.01 14.76
N LYS A 10 1.66 -7.84 13.74
CA LYS A 10 2.67 -8.89 13.65
C LYS A 10 4.04 -8.25 13.46
N GLU A 11 5.05 -8.74 14.19
CA GLU A 11 6.42 -8.17 14.18
C GLU A 11 6.99 -7.98 12.77
N TYR A 12 6.63 -8.84 11.82
CA TYR A 12 7.13 -8.74 10.46
C TYR A 12 6.66 -7.47 9.72
N TYR A 13 5.53 -6.86 10.10
CA TYR A 13 5.06 -5.61 9.49
C TYR A 13 5.89 -4.40 9.95
N LEU A 14 6.44 -4.45 11.17
CA LEU A 14 7.42 -3.46 11.63
C LEU A 14 8.70 -3.52 10.77
N ILE A 15 9.18 -4.74 10.49
CA ILE A 15 10.34 -4.97 9.62
C ILE A 15 10.08 -4.41 8.20
N TYR A 16 8.89 -4.65 7.64
CA TYR A 16 8.53 -4.06 6.35
C TYR A 16 8.54 -2.53 6.39
N ARG A 17 8.00 -1.92 7.44
CA ARG A 17 7.97 -0.47 7.59
C ARG A 17 9.38 0.13 7.64
N GLU A 18 10.26 -0.43 8.48
CA GLU A 18 11.65 0.02 8.60
C GLU A 18 12.38 -0.12 7.25
N LYS A 19 12.26 -1.28 6.61
CA LYS A 19 12.84 -1.52 5.29
C LYS A 19 12.34 -0.55 4.23
N PHE A 20 11.04 -0.23 4.23
CA PHE A 20 10.48 0.76 3.31
C PHE A 20 11.07 2.14 3.56
N ILE A 21 11.11 2.60 4.81
CA ILE A 21 11.64 3.92 5.17
C ILE A 21 13.10 4.04 4.74
N ASP A 22 13.93 3.03 5.00
CA ASP A 22 15.32 3.01 4.58
C ASP A 22 15.48 3.14 3.07
N LEU A 23 14.71 2.34 2.30
CA LEU A 23 14.75 2.38 0.84
C LEU A 23 14.23 3.72 0.30
N TYR A 24 13.15 4.24 0.87
CA TYR A 24 12.53 5.49 0.45
C TYR A 24 13.43 6.71 0.72
N CYS A 25 14.10 6.74 1.87
CA CYS A 25 15.05 7.80 2.21
C CYS A 25 16.35 7.70 1.40
N LYS A 26 16.83 6.48 1.12
CA LYS A 26 18.06 6.27 0.34
C LYS A 26 17.87 6.60 -1.14
N ASN A 27 16.79 6.11 -1.75
CA ASN A 27 16.50 6.34 -3.16
C ASN A 27 14.99 6.28 -3.46
N LYS A 28 14.31 7.39 -3.17
CA LYS A 28 12.87 7.55 -3.44
C LYS A 28 12.48 7.20 -4.88
N TYR A 29 13.27 7.56 -5.87
CA TYR A 29 12.92 7.30 -7.27
C TYR A 29 12.86 5.80 -7.57
N GLU A 30 13.86 5.05 -7.12
CA GLU A 30 13.99 3.62 -7.38
C GLU A 30 12.87 2.80 -6.71
N ILE A 31 12.51 3.12 -5.47
CA ILE A 31 11.41 2.43 -4.79
C ILE A 31 10.07 2.71 -5.47
N LEU A 32 9.83 3.94 -5.93
CA LEU A 32 8.61 4.27 -6.66
C LEU A 32 8.54 3.54 -8.01
N GLN A 33 9.66 3.42 -8.74
CA GLN A 33 9.71 2.62 -9.97
C GLN A 33 9.48 1.13 -9.72
N THR A 34 9.97 0.62 -8.59
CA THR A 34 9.72 -0.77 -8.17
C THR A 34 8.24 -1.00 -7.93
N ILE A 35 7.56 -0.09 -7.22
CA ILE A 35 6.11 -0.15 -6.99
C ILE A 35 5.35 -0.09 -8.32
N LEU A 36 5.69 0.85 -9.22
CA LEU A 36 5.07 0.95 -10.55
C LEU A 36 5.24 -0.32 -11.37
N THR A 37 6.39 -0.99 -11.27
CA THR A 37 6.62 -2.27 -11.95
C THR A 37 5.69 -3.35 -11.42
N PHE A 38 5.56 -3.49 -10.10
CA PHE A 38 4.64 -4.46 -9.50
C PHE A 38 3.18 -4.15 -9.79
N LEU A 39 2.80 -2.88 -9.87
CA LEU A 39 1.44 -2.47 -10.25
C LEU A 39 1.07 -2.87 -11.69
N ARG A 40 2.04 -3.13 -12.57
CA ARG A 40 1.76 -3.65 -13.91
C ARG A 40 1.50 -5.16 -13.93
N GLU A 41 1.84 -5.85 -12.84
CA GLU A 41 1.74 -7.31 -12.71
C GLU A 41 0.50 -7.76 -11.91
N VAL A 42 -0.26 -6.82 -11.32
CA VAL A 42 -1.40 -7.17 -10.48
C VAL A 42 -2.56 -7.77 -11.27
N THR A 43 -3.26 -8.71 -10.65
CA THR A 43 -4.48 -9.31 -11.23
C THR A 43 -5.67 -8.37 -11.11
N SER A 44 -6.73 -8.63 -11.88
CA SER A 44 -7.98 -7.85 -11.81
C SER A 44 -8.59 -7.77 -10.41
N ASP A 45 -8.43 -8.81 -9.59
CA ASP A 45 -8.92 -8.81 -8.20
C ASP A 45 -8.04 -7.95 -7.30
N GLN A 46 -6.71 -7.98 -7.50
CA GLN A 46 -5.77 -7.13 -6.76
C GLN A 46 -5.92 -5.64 -7.12
N ILE A 47 -6.34 -5.31 -8.34
CA ILE A 47 -6.62 -3.92 -8.75
C ILE A 47 -7.63 -3.27 -7.80
N LYS A 48 -8.68 -4.00 -7.39
CA LYS A 48 -9.69 -3.45 -6.46
C LYS A 48 -9.07 -3.07 -5.11
N GLU A 49 -8.18 -3.90 -4.60
CA GLU A 49 -7.47 -3.63 -3.34
C GLU A 49 -6.47 -2.48 -3.48
N VAL A 50 -5.75 -2.40 -4.61
CA VAL A 50 -4.89 -1.25 -4.93
C VAL A 50 -5.68 0.05 -4.94
N LEU A 51 -6.85 0.08 -5.58
CA LEU A 51 -7.71 1.26 -5.61
C LEU A 51 -8.16 1.65 -4.20
N LYS A 52 -8.61 0.70 -3.37
CA LYS A 52 -8.96 0.98 -1.96
C LYS A 52 -7.82 1.63 -1.19
N ILE A 53 -6.58 1.13 -1.35
CA ILE A 53 -5.40 1.71 -0.69
C ILE A 53 -5.23 3.16 -1.11
N ILE A 54 -5.36 3.45 -2.40
CA ILE A 54 -5.22 4.81 -2.93
C ILE A 54 -6.36 5.72 -2.41
N PHE A 55 -7.56 5.19 -2.23
CA PHE A 55 -8.69 5.89 -1.62
C PHE A 55 -8.57 6.08 -0.09
N PHE A 56 -7.62 5.42 0.60
CA PHE A 56 -7.31 5.80 1.99
C PHE A 56 -6.66 7.18 2.08
N ASP A 57 -6.08 7.63 0.97
CA ASP A 57 -5.53 8.96 0.80
C ASP A 57 -6.70 9.90 0.48
N ASP A 58 -7.25 10.58 1.50
CA ASP A 58 -8.38 11.52 1.38
C ASP A 58 -8.13 12.68 0.38
N ASP A 59 -6.91 12.82 -0.15
CA ASP A 59 -6.52 13.78 -1.20
C ASP A 59 -6.54 13.16 -2.62
N CYS A 60 -7.27 12.06 -2.81
CA CYS A 60 -7.38 11.30 -4.07
C CYS A 60 -7.96 12.09 -5.27
N TYR A 61 -8.34 13.36 -5.09
CA TYR A 61 -8.74 14.29 -6.16
C TYR A 61 -7.66 14.56 -7.22
N ARG A 62 -6.43 14.08 -7.01
CA ARG A 62 -5.26 14.32 -7.87
C ARG A 62 -4.88 13.17 -8.80
N ASN A 63 -5.38 11.95 -8.55
CA ASN A 63 -5.18 10.82 -9.45
C ASN A 63 -6.42 10.72 -10.36
N GLU A 64 -6.20 10.74 -11.67
CA GLU A 64 -7.28 10.75 -12.64
C GLU A 64 -7.74 9.31 -12.94
N ILE A 65 -9.01 9.05 -12.68
CA ILE A 65 -9.70 7.85 -13.13
C ILE A 65 -10.55 8.26 -14.33
N LEU A 66 -10.04 8.02 -15.53
CA LEU A 66 -10.81 8.17 -16.77
C LEU A 66 -11.42 6.79 -17.10
N LEU A 67 -12.57 6.76 -17.78
CA LEU A 67 -13.29 5.54 -18.10
C LEU A 67 -12.38 4.50 -18.80
N GLY A 68 -11.88 3.52 -18.05
CA GLY A 68 -10.99 2.46 -18.53
C GLY A 68 -9.49 2.70 -18.26
N ASP A 69 -9.08 3.93 -17.94
CA ASP A 69 -7.69 4.33 -17.73
C ASP A 69 -7.48 4.94 -16.34
N PHE A 70 -6.58 4.34 -15.57
CA PHE A 70 -6.18 4.81 -14.25
C PHE A 70 -4.76 5.37 -14.30
N THR A 71 -4.61 6.68 -14.11
CA THR A 71 -3.28 7.30 -13.99
C THR A 71 -2.93 7.50 -12.53
N LEU A 72 -1.90 6.77 -12.07
CA LEU A 72 -1.40 6.84 -10.70
C LEU A 72 -0.06 7.58 -10.63
N ASP A 73 -0.04 8.73 -9.96
CA ASP A 73 1.21 9.39 -9.57
C ASP A 73 1.52 9.14 -8.09
N LEU A 74 2.36 8.14 -7.83
CA LEU A 74 2.79 7.78 -6.47
C LEU A 74 3.49 8.91 -5.72
N ARG A 75 4.00 9.95 -6.40
CA ARG A 75 4.65 11.09 -5.75
C ARG A 75 3.65 12.04 -5.10
N ARG A 76 2.38 11.95 -5.49
CA ARG A 76 1.28 12.77 -4.99
C ARG A 76 0.53 12.13 -3.82
N LEU A 77 0.80 10.86 -3.54
CA LEU A 77 0.25 10.15 -2.38
C LEU A 77 1.03 10.46 -1.11
N HIS A 78 0.35 10.41 0.03
CA HIS A 78 0.98 10.35 1.34
C HIS A 78 1.92 9.14 1.44
N VAL A 79 3.02 9.32 2.17
CA VAL A 79 4.06 8.28 2.28
C VAL A 79 3.51 7.01 2.94
N GLU A 80 2.54 7.16 3.84
CA GLU A 80 1.80 6.06 4.49
C GLU A 80 0.98 5.26 3.48
N THR A 81 0.36 5.91 2.50
CA THR A 81 -0.36 5.26 1.40
C THR A 81 0.62 4.48 0.51
N VAL A 82 1.76 5.09 0.18
CA VAL A 82 2.81 4.44 -0.62
C VAL A 82 3.40 3.23 0.11
N LEU A 83 3.61 3.33 1.43
CA LEU A 83 4.03 2.22 2.28
C LEU A 83 3.01 1.09 2.25
N THR A 84 1.73 1.41 2.50
CA THR A 84 0.62 0.44 2.50
C THR A 84 0.55 -0.29 1.16
N LEU A 85 0.69 0.44 0.06
CA LEU A 85 0.71 -0.10 -1.29
C LEU A 85 1.90 -1.03 -1.52
N TRP A 86 3.10 -0.61 -1.11
CA TRP A 86 4.31 -1.42 -1.26
C TRP A 86 4.20 -2.73 -0.47
N VAL A 87 3.74 -2.69 0.77
CA VAL A 87 3.55 -3.89 1.61
C VAL A 87 2.48 -4.82 1.01
N PHE A 88 1.34 -4.27 0.57
CA PHE A 88 0.29 -5.05 -0.10
C PHE A 88 0.82 -5.79 -1.33
N LEU A 89 1.63 -5.13 -2.17
CA LEU A 89 2.20 -5.76 -3.36
C LEU A 89 3.20 -6.88 -3.04
N GLN A 90 3.92 -6.78 -1.91
CA GLN A 90 4.81 -7.86 -1.44
C GLN A 90 4.02 -9.04 -0.88
N GLU A 91 3.00 -8.76 -0.06
CA GLU A 91 2.24 -9.79 0.63
C GLU A 91 1.27 -10.51 -0.30
N SER A 92 0.66 -9.81 -1.25
CA SER A 92 -0.29 -10.41 -2.20
C SER A 92 0.36 -11.44 -3.15
N LYS A 93 1.68 -11.36 -3.36
CA LYS A 93 2.46 -12.40 -4.07
C LYS A 93 2.60 -13.70 -3.26
N LYS A 94 2.56 -13.61 -1.92
CA LYS A 94 2.69 -14.75 -1.00
C LYS A 94 1.34 -15.29 -0.55
N ASN A 95 0.40 -14.38 -0.33
CA ASN A 95 -0.94 -14.65 0.16
C ASN A 95 -1.98 -13.87 -0.67
N PRO A 96 -2.62 -14.50 -1.65
CA PRO A 96 -3.64 -13.87 -2.49
C PRO A 96 -4.88 -13.38 -1.73
N SER A 97 -5.11 -13.84 -0.50
CA SER A 97 -6.26 -13.43 0.32
C SER A 97 -6.05 -12.14 1.12
N VAL A 98 -4.85 -11.55 1.06
CA VAL A 98 -4.56 -10.30 1.78
C VAL A 98 -5.36 -9.15 1.18
N THR A 99 -5.91 -8.30 2.05
CA THR A 99 -6.73 -7.14 1.64
C THR A 99 -6.07 -5.83 2.03
N ALA A 100 -6.50 -4.74 1.39
CA ALA A 100 -6.11 -3.38 1.72
C ALA A 100 -6.34 -3.07 3.22
N GLU A 101 -7.50 -3.46 3.75
CA GLU A 101 -7.84 -3.27 5.16
C GLU A 101 -6.93 -4.08 6.09
N THR A 102 -6.58 -5.31 5.72
CA THR A 102 -5.67 -6.15 6.52
C THR A 102 -4.31 -5.48 6.68
N ILE A 103 -3.73 -5.00 5.57
CA ILE A 103 -2.43 -4.32 5.58
C ILE A 103 -2.53 -3.01 6.38
N ARG A 104 -3.59 -2.23 6.17
CA ARG A 104 -3.79 -0.96 6.88
C ARG A 104 -3.86 -1.16 8.39
N MET A 105 -4.64 -2.15 8.86
CA MET A 105 -4.75 -2.46 10.29
C MET A 105 -3.41 -2.88 10.90
N GLU A 106 -2.64 -3.69 10.18
CA GLU A 106 -1.34 -4.16 10.66
C GLU A 106 -0.26 -3.04 10.63
N LEU A 107 -0.42 -1.99 9.82
CA LEU A 107 0.49 -0.85 9.77
C LEU A 107 0.08 0.34 10.66
N GLN A 108 -1.18 0.40 11.08
CA GLN A 108 -1.70 1.42 12.00
C GLN A 108 -1.38 1.05 13.44
N MET A 109 -0.35 1.70 14.01
CA MET A 109 -0.07 1.72 15.45
C MET A 109 -0.94 2.74 16.18
#